data_AF-A0A7S2QFE7-F1
#
_entry.id   AF-A0A7S2QFE7-F1
#
_cell.length_a   1.000
_cell.length_b   1.000
_cell.length_c   1.000
_cell.angle_alpha   90.00
_cell.angle_beta   90.00
_cell.angle_gamma   90.00
#
_symmetry.space_group_name_H-M   'P 1'
#
loop_
_entity.id
_entity.type
_entity.pdbx_description
1 polymer ?
#
loop_
_entity_poly.entity_id
_entity_poly.type
_entity_poly.pdbx_seq_one_letter_code
_entity_poly.pdbx_strand_id
1 'polypeptide(L)'
;RRSLGGPDLRWAKQQAEDDYRRRYREAFNQQRYQQAFAMNFLRISPLLAPVCIIFFLVTLQRGRRRPAVDQGSYVMYDGSGRAYTQDTYGNMHRLPDFDRQ
;
A
#
# COMPACT_ATOMS: atom_id res chain seq x y z
N ARG A 1 3.46 -49.41 37.94
CA ARG A 1 4.51 -48.39 38.16
C ARG A 1 5.51 -48.45 37.00
N ARG A 2 5.32 -47.67 35.93
CA ARG A 2 6.32 -47.54 34.85
C ARG A 2 7.26 -46.39 35.23
N SER A 3 8.50 -46.72 35.58
CA SER A 3 9.58 -45.76 35.73
C SER A 3 9.88 -45.19 34.35
N LEU A 4 9.27 -44.04 34.02
CA LEU A 4 9.65 -43.21 32.87
C LEU A 4 10.80 -42.27 33.23
N GLY A 5 11.66 -42.66 34.19
CA GLY A 5 12.82 -41.89 34.63
C GLY A 5 14.10 -42.27 33.88
N GLY A 6 13.97 -42.64 32.61
CA GLY A 6 15.08 -43.09 31.78
C GLY A 6 15.79 -41.95 31.04
N PRO A 7 16.96 -42.22 30.46
CA PRO A 7 17.81 -41.27 29.73
C PRO A 7 17.07 -40.31 28.78
N ASP A 8 15.93 -40.72 28.21
CA ASP A 8 15.09 -39.92 27.32
C ASP A 8 14.69 -38.55 27.89
N LEU A 9 14.46 -38.41 29.19
CA LEU A 9 14.18 -37.11 29.82
C LEU A 9 15.41 -36.18 29.80
N ARG A 10 16.63 -36.73 29.88
CA ARG A 10 17.87 -35.95 29.80
C ARG A 10 18.15 -35.53 28.37
N TRP A 11 17.91 -36.41 27.40
CA TRP A 11 18.01 -36.10 25.97
C TRP A 11 16.99 -35.04 25.55
N ALA A 12 15.73 -35.18 25.96
CA ALA A 12 14.68 -34.20 25.68
C ALA A 12 15.00 -32.83 26.32
N LYS A 13 15.57 -32.83 27.53
CA LYS A 13 15.98 -31.60 28.21
C LYS A 13 17.16 -30.92 27.50
N GLN A 14 18.18 -31.68 27.07
CA GLN A 14 19.29 -31.14 26.29
C GLN A 14 18.83 -30.56 24.95
N GLN A 15 17.93 -31.26 24.25
CA GLN A 15 17.40 -30.79 22.97
C GLN A 15 16.57 -29.51 23.14
N ALA A 16 15.78 -29.40 24.21
CA ALA A 16 15.05 -28.18 24.56
C ALA A 16 15.98 -27.01 24.93
N GLU A 17 17.09 -27.27 25.65
CA GLU A 17 18.09 -26.26 25.98
C GLU A 17 18.84 -25.75 24.73
N ASP A 18 19.17 -26.65 23.80
CA ASP A 18 19.82 -26.28 22.54
C ASP A 18 18.90 -25.49 21.61
N ASP A 19 17.62 -25.87 21.51
CA ASP A 19 16.61 -25.11 20.76
C ASP A 19 16.36 -23.73 21.38
N TYR A 20 16.34 -23.63 22.71
CA TYR A 20 16.21 -22.34 23.41
C TYR A 20 17.41 -21.43 23.12
N ARG A 21 18.64 -21.98 23.15
CA ARG A 21 19.87 -21.24 22.83
C ARG A 21 19.91 -20.77 21.37
N ARG A 22 19.43 -21.59 20.43
CA ARG A 22 19.32 -21.20 19.01
C ARG A 22 18.34 -20.04 18.82
N ARG A 23 17.13 -20.16 19.35
CA ARG A 23 16.10 -19.10 19.30
C ARG A 23 16.59 -17.79 19.93
N TYR A 24 17.31 -17.86 21.05
CA TYR A 24 17.84 -16.67 21.70
C TYR A 24 18.93 -15.97 20.86
N ARG A 25 19.81 -16.74 20.21
CA ARG A 25 20.83 -16.19 19.30
C ARG A 25 20.20 -15.56 18.05
N GLU A 26 19.18 -16.20 17.49
CA GLU A 26 18.43 -15.68 16.35
C GLU A 26 17.71 -14.38 16.71
N ALA A 27 17.03 -14.33 17.86
CA ALA A 27 16.35 -13.13 18.35
C ALA A 27 17.32 -11.97 18.66
N PHE A 28 18.48 -12.26 19.28
CA PHE A 28 19.50 -11.26 19.56
C PHE A 28 20.11 -10.68 18.28
N ASN A 29 20.36 -11.53 17.28
CA ASN A 29 20.80 -11.07 15.97
C ASN A 29 19.74 -10.19 15.32
N GLN A 30 18.46 -10.58 15.34
CA GLN A 30 17.37 -9.75 14.82
C GLN A 30 17.31 -8.37 15.48
N GLN A 31 17.45 -8.28 16.80
CA GLN A 31 17.44 -6.98 17.51
C GLN A 31 18.60 -6.07 17.07
N ARG A 32 19.81 -6.60 16.91
CA ARG A 32 20.96 -5.83 16.40
C ARG A 32 20.73 -5.37 14.95
N TYR A 33 20.18 -6.24 14.11
CA TYR A 33 19.82 -5.87 12.74
C TYR A 33 18.74 -4.78 12.71
N GLN A 34 17.71 -4.87 13.55
CA GLN A 34 16.65 -3.86 13.65
C GLN A 34 17.18 -2.51 14.13
N GLN A 35 18.07 -2.49 15.13
CA GLN A 35 18.69 -1.25 15.62
C GLN A 35 19.59 -0.59 14.57
N ALA A 36 20.43 -1.37 13.88
CA ALA A 36 21.26 -0.87 12.80
C ALA A 36 20.44 -0.36 11.62
N PHE A 37 19.35 -1.07 11.29
CA PHE A 37 18.42 -0.66 10.24
C PHE A 37 17.70 0.64 10.60
N ALA A 38 17.16 0.75 11.82
CA ALA A 38 16.48 1.95 12.30
C ALA A 38 17.40 3.19 12.31
N MET A 39 18.64 3.03 12.80
CA MET A 39 19.64 4.11 12.80
C MET A 39 20.02 4.57 11.39
N ASN A 40 20.20 3.63 10.46
CA ASN A 40 20.49 3.96 9.06
C ASN A 40 19.29 4.60 8.37
N PHE A 41 18.07 4.15 8.67
CA PHE A 41 16.84 4.73 8.13
C PHE A 41 16.65 6.19 8.58
N LEU A 42 16.97 6.50 9.84
CA LEU A 42 16.89 7.86 10.39
C LEU A 42 17.92 8.81 9.76
N ARG A 43 19.08 8.29 9.33
CA ARG A 43 20.10 9.06 8.60
C ARG A 43 19.71 9.35 7.15
N ILE A 44 19.00 8.42 6.50
CA ILE A 44 18.60 8.53 5.08
C ILE A 44 17.26 9.26 4.93
N SER A 45 16.41 9.22 5.97
CA SER A 45 15.14 9.94 6.10
C SER A 45 15.17 11.40 5.62
N PRO A 46 16.11 12.27 6.04
CA PRO A 46 16.11 13.68 5.61
C PRO A 46 16.40 13.86 4.11
N LEU A 47 17.09 12.90 3.48
CA LEU A 47 17.34 12.92 2.04
C LEU A 47 16.10 12.48 1.24
N LEU A 48 15.33 11.50 1.75
CA LEU A 48 14.10 11.00 1.13
C LEU A 48 12.89 11.90 1.37
N ALA A 49 12.85 12.62 2.49
CA ALA A 49 11.75 13.53 2.85
C ALA A 49 11.36 14.51 1.72
N PRO A 50 12.28 15.28 1.08
CA PRO A 50 11.90 16.19 0.02
C PRO A 50 11.34 15.48 -1.22
N VAL A 51 11.88 14.32 -1.59
CA VAL A 51 11.40 13.52 -2.73
C VAL A 51 9.96 13.04 -2.46
N CYS A 52 9.70 12.53 -1.26
CA CYS A 52 8.36 12.11 -0.84
C CYS A 52 7.36 13.27 -0.80
N ILE A 53 7.78 14.44 -0.31
CA ILE A 53 6.94 15.65 -0.28
C ILE A 53 6.60 16.11 -1.69
N ILE A 54 7.57 16.19 -2.60
CA ILE A 54 7.34 16.55 -4.00
C ILE A 54 6.41 15.54 -4.66
N PHE A 55 6.65 14.25 -4.48
CA PHE A 55 5.79 13.19 -5.01
C PHE A 55 4.36 13.32 -4.50
N PHE A 56 4.18 13.55 -3.19
CA PHE A 56 2.87 13.75 -2.57
C PHE A 56 2.16 15.01 -3.08
N LEU A 57 2.88 16.12 -3.24
CA LEU A 57 2.33 17.35 -3.81
C LEU A 57 1.93 17.17 -5.27
N VAL A 58 2.75 16.48 -6.07
CA VAL A 58 2.45 16.18 -7.47
C VAL A 58 1.24 15.25 -7.58
N THR A 59 1.11 14.23 -6.73
CA THR A 59 -0.05 13.33 -6.73
C THR A 59 -1.31 14.01 -6.23
N LEU A 60 -1.23 14.90 -5.25
CA LEU A 60 -2.37 15.74 -4.82
C LEU A 60 -2.82 16.72 -5.90
N GLN A 61 -1.88 17.36 -6.58
CA GLN A 61 -2.18 18.30 -7.68
C GLN A 61 -2.71 17.56 -8.91
N ARG A 62 -2.17 16.38 -9.24
CA ARG A 62 -2.70 15.48 -10.27
C ARG A 62 -4.04 14.86 -9.87
N GLY A 63 -4.30 14.59 -8.59
CA GLY A 63 -5.59 14.07 -8.13
C GLY A 63 -6.70 15.12 -8.21
N ARG A 64 -6.38 16.40 -8.00
CA ARG A 64 -7.29 17.53 -8.23
C ARG A 64 -7.53 17.81 -9.71
N ARG A 65 -6.52 17.60 -10.55
CA ARG A 65 -6.66 17.55 -12.00
C ARG A 65 -7.07 16.14 -12.40
N ARG A 66 -8.32 15.76 -12.11
CA ARG A 66 -8.93 14.56 -12.71
C ARG A 66 -8.43 14.46 -14.15
N PRO A 67 -7.90 13.30 -14.59
CA PRO A 67 -7.66 13.13 -16.01
C PRO A 67 -9.01 13.43 -16.66
N ALA A 68 -9.05 14.47 -17.49
CA ALA A 68 -10.05 14.57 -18.52
C ALA A 68 -9.82 13.32 -19.36
N VAL A 69 -10.45 12.22 -18.93
CA VAL A 69 -10.55 10.98 -19.67
C VAL A 69 -11.17 11.41 -20.99
N ASP A 70 -10.32 11.42 -22.01
CA ASP A 70 -10.64 11.61 -23.41
C ASP A 70 -11.57 12.77 -23.76
N GLN A 71 -10.99 13.76 -24.43
CA GLN A 71 -11.68 14.74 -25.27
C GLN A 71 -12.40 14.07 -26.45
N GLY A 72 -13.38 13.21 -26.17
CA GLY A 72 -14.50 12.95 -27.05
C GLY A 72 -15.67 13.74 -26.52
N SER A 73 -16.33 14.55 -27.35
CA SER A 73 -17.64 15.12 -27.02
C SER A 73 -18.62 13.96 -26.79
N TYR A 74 -18.68 13.43 -25.58
CA TYR A 74 -19.56 12.32 -25.24
C TYR A 74 -20.98 12.86 -25.13
N VAL A 75 -21.84 12.45 -26.07
CA VAL A 75 -23.28 12.67 -26.00
C VAL A 75 -23.82 11.82 -24.84
N MET A 76 -24.34 12.49 -23.81
CA MET A 76 -25.01 11.88 -22.68
C MET A 76 -26.53 11.86 -22.91
N TYR A 77 -27.19 10.80 -22.47
CA TYR A 77 -28.63 10.65 -22.61
C TYR A 77 -29.31 10.69 -21.25
N ASP A 78 -30.41 11.43 -21.14
CA ASP A 78 -31.26 11.39 -19.95
C ASP A 78 -32.20 10.16 -19.95
N GLY A 79 -32.91 9.95 -18.85
CA GLY A 79 -33.86 8.84 -18.72
C GLY A 79 -35.06 8.91 -19.66
N SER A 80 -35.28 10.05 -20.32
CA SER A 80 -36.30 10.24 -21.37
C SER A 80 -35.74 10.12 -22.79
N GLY A 81 -34.46 9.75 -22.93
CA GLY A 81 -33.80 9.58 -24.23
C GLY A 81 -33.27 10.87 -24.86
N ARG A 82 -33.30 12.00 -24.15
CA ARG A 82 -32.81 13.29 -24.66
C ARG A 82 -31.30 13.38 -24.58
N ALA A 83 -30.70 13.90 -25.62
CA ALA A 83 -29.25 14.02 -25.78
C ALA A 83 -28.73 15.38 -25.29
N TYR A 84 -27.61 15.32 -24.58
CA TYR A 84 -26.88 16.45 -24.03
C TYR A 84 -25.38 16.29 -24.27
N THR A 85 -24.66 17.39 -24.39
CA THR A 85 -23.19 17.41 -24.41
C THR A 85 -22.65 18.43 -23.41
N GLN A 86 -21.43 18.23 -22.94
CA GLN A 86 -20.76 19.13 -22.02
C GLN A 86 -19.65 19.89 -22.74
N ASP A 87 -19.71 21.22 -22.70
CA ASP A 87 -18.65 22.08 -23.22
C ASP A 87 -17.40 22.02 -22.31
N THR A 88 -16.27 22.46 -22.85
CA THR A 88 -14.98 22.65 -22.18
C THR A 88 -15.06 23.47 -20.89
N TYR A 89 -16.05 24.35 -20.77
CA TYR A 89 -16.32 25.13 -19.56
C TYR A 89 -17.29 24.46 -18.57
N GLY A 90 -17.72 23.22 -18.86
CA GLY A 90 -18.60 22.44 -17.99
C GLY A 90 -20.09 22.68 -18.18
N ASN A 91 -20.49 23.56 -19.10
CA ASN A 91 -21.88 23.86 -19.41
C ASN A 91 -22.55 22.74 -20.22
N MET A 92 -23.80 22.42 -19.88
CA MET A 92 -24.58 21.40 -20.59
C MET A 92 -25.39 22.03 -21.73
N HIS A 93 -25.18 21.54 -22.94
CA HIS A 93 -25.92 21.94 -24.13
C HIS A 93 -26.81 20.80 -24.61
N ARG A 94 -28.06 21.12 -24.94
CA ARG A 94 -29.01 20.15 -25.49
C ARG A 94 -28.73 19.92 -26.97
N LEU A 95 -28.76 18.66 -27.40
CA LEU A 95 -28.53 18.22 -28.77
C LEU A 95 -29.77 17.49 -29.31
N PRO A 96 -30.84 18.22 -29.70
CA PRO A 96 -32.12 17.61 -30.08
C PRO A 96 -32.02 16.65 -31.28
N ASP A 97 -31.05 16.85 -32.17
CA ASP A 97 -30.83 16.00 -33.34
C ASP A 97 -30.36 14.58 -32.99
N PHE A 98 -29.88 14.37 -31.77
CA PHE A 98 -29.38 13.09 -31.28
C PHE A 98 -30.33 12.40 -30.31
N ASP A 99 -31.53 12.96 -30.06
CA ASP A 99 -32.55 12.36 -29.19
C ASP A 99 -32.94 10.96 -29.73
N ARG A 100 -32.97 9.95 -28.86
CA ARG A 100 -33.37 8.59 -29.26
C ARG A 100 -34.90 8.54 -29.41
N GLN A 101 -35.37 8.16 -30.60
CA GLN A 101 -36.78 7.91 -30.91
C GLN A 101 -37.26 6.58 -30.35
#